data_AF-A0A1Q7BHL4-F1
#
_entry.id   AF-A0A1Q7BHL4-F1
#
_cell.length_a   1.000
_cell.length_b   1.000
_cell.length_c   1.000
_cell.angle_alpha   90.00
_cell.angle_beta   90.00
_cell.angle_gamma   90.00
#
_symmetry.space_group_name_H-M   'P 1'
#
loop_
_entity.id
_entity.type
_entity.pdbx_description
1 polymer ?
#
loop_
_entity_poly.entity_id
_entity_poly.type
_entity_poly.pdbx_seq_one_letter_code
_entity_poly.pdbx_strand_id
1 'polypeptide(L)'
;MARAQHDYDDIPGTFVFDAERSRQGYGINMFCMSLMKDENRKAFKANEAEYLKRFNLTPEQTEAILKRDYNRMLELGGNIYFTAKLGATDGHSFQHLAALMTGSSQPDYAAMMLSGGRSVEGNRSKSGKDKPATSKSKSKSKSKSSAKRK
;
A
#
# COMPACT_ATOMS: atom_id res chain seq x y z
N MET A 1 15.90 15.95 -10.47
CA MET A 1 16.20 16.39 -9.08
C MET A 1 15.59 15.38 -8.12
N ALA A 2 16.23 15.10 -6.99
CA ALA A 2 15.65 14.22 -5.98
C ALA A 2 14.43 14.90 -5.33
N ARG A 3 13.38 14.13 -5.06
CA ARG A 3 12.15 14.60 -4.41
C ARG A 3 12.46 15.24 -3.05
N ALA A 4 11.78 16.33 -2.72
CA ALA A 4 11.91 16.94 -1.39
C ALA A 4 11.44 15.95 -0.30
N GLN A 5 12.19 15.88 0.80
CA GLN A 5 11.83 15.02 1.93
C GLN A 5 10.68 15.65 2.71
N HIS A 6 9.64 14.86 3.01
CA HIS A 6 8.52 15.29 3.82
C HIS A 6 8.38 14.43 5.10
N ASP A 7 7.69 14.95 6.12
CA ASP A 7 7.47 14.22 7.38
C ASP A 7 6.78 12.86 7.15
N TYR A 8 5.83 12.79 6.22
CA TYR A 8 5.10 11.57 5.90
C TYR A 8 5.95 10.49 5.22
N ASP A 9 7.15 10.83 4.74
CA ASP A 9 8.06 9.83 4.17
C ASP A 9 8.67 8.93 5.25
N ASP A 10 8.55 9.33 6.53
CA ASP A 10 8.90 8.51 7.68
C ASP A 10 7.87 7.40 7.95
N ILE A 11 6.71 7.39 7.28
CA ILE A 11 5.68 6.35 7.48
C ILE A 11 6.09 5.06 6.75
N PRO A 12 6.27 3.92 7.44
CA PRO A 12 6.62 2.65 6.80
C PRO A 12 5.53 2.17 5.83
N GLY A 13 5.94 1.65 4.66
CA GLY A 13 5.02 1.03 3.69
C GLY A 13 3.94 1.97 3.12
N THR A 14 4.12 3.28 3.22
CA THR A 14 3.11 4.26 2.78
C THR A 14 3.69 5.21 1.73
N PHE A 15 2.95 5.38 0.64
CA PHE A 15 3.22 6.40 -0.38
C PHE A 15 2.11 7.45 -0.34
N VAL A 16 2.35 8.56 0.35
CA VAL A 16 1.36 9.65 0.40
C VAL A 16 1.24 10.30 -0.97
N PHE A 17 0.00 10.42 -1.46
CA PHE A 17 -0.31 10.98 -2.76
C PHE A 17 -0.31 12.52 -2.74
N ASP A 18 0.90 13.07 -2.76
CA ASP A 18 1.16 14.52 -2.84
C ASP A 18 1.08 15.06 -4.28
N ALA A 19 1.30 16.37 -4.43
CA ALA A 19 1.27 17.04 -5.72
C ALA A 19 2.37 16.56 -6.70
N GLU A 20 3.54 16.12 -6.19
CA GLU A 20 4.63 15.60 -7.02
C GLU A 20 4.28 14.23 -7.59
N ARG A 21 3.79 13.31 -6.75
CA ARG A 21 3.29 12.00 -7.19
C ARG A 21 2.13 12.12 -8.15
N SER A 22 1.21 13.07 -7.91
CA SER A 22 0.09 13.34 -8.82
C SER A 22 0.56 13.71 -10.22
N ARG A 23 1.58 14.57 -10.33
CA ARG A 23 2.19 14.91 -11.62
C ARG A 23 2.92 13.72 -12.24
N GLN A 24 3.72 13.00 -11.45
CA GLN A 24 4.50 11.84 -11.90
C GLN A 24 3.60 10.73 -12.47
N GLY A 25 2.50 10.41 -11.78
CA GLY A 25 1.60 9.33 -12.14
C GLY A 25 0.38 9.76 -12.96
N TYR A 26 0.36 10.97 -13.52
CA TYR A 26 -0.78 11.46 -14.30
C TYR A 26 -1.20 10.47 -15.40
N GLY A 27 -0.23 9.89 -16.11
CA GLY A 27 -0.46 8.86 -17.13
C GLY A 27 -1.17 7.63 -16.58
N ILE A 28 -0.66 7.03 -15.48
CA ILE A 28 -1.27 5.86 -14.82
C ILE A 28 -2.70 6.17 -14.41
N ASN A 29 -2.91 7.32 -13.75
CA ASN A 29 -4.18 7.69 -13.18
C ASN A 29 -5.23 7.93 -14.29
N MET A 30 -4.86 8.59 -15.39
CA MET A 30 -5.78 8.82 -16.52
C MET A 30 -6.07 7.55 -17.32
N PHE A 31 -5.08 6.65 -17.47
CA PHE A 31 -5.31 5.30 -17.97
C PHE A 31 -6.40 4.60 -17.15
N CYS A 32 -6.23 4.57 -15.82
CA CYS A 32 -7.17 3.89 -14.94
C CYS A 32 -8.57 4.52 -14.96
N MET A 33 -8.68 5.85 -15.07
CA MET A 33 -9.98 6.53 -15.25
C MET A 33 -10.69 6.09 -16.53
N SER A 34 -9.95 5.85 -17.61
CA SER A 34 -10.54 5.43 -18.88
C SER A 34 -11.34 4.13 -18.75
N LEU A 35 -10.96 3.24 -17.81
CA LEU A 35 -11.58 1.94 -17.58
C LEU A 35 -12.97 2.01 -16.93
N MET A 36 -13.45 3.20 -16.56
CA MET A 36 -14.84 3.37 -16.12
C MET A 36 -15.85 3.07 -17.23
N LYS A 37 -15.45 3.23 -18.50
CA LYS A 37 -16.28 2.92 -19.67
C LYS A 37 -16.12 1.47 -20.11
N ASP A 38 -17.23 0.82 -20.49
CA ASP A 38 -17.22 -0.60 -20.85
C ASP A 38 -16.45 -0.91 -22.12
N GLU A 39 -16.58 -0.05 -23.13
CA GLU A 39 -15.90 -0.17 -24.41
C GLU A 39 -14.39 -0.09 -24.23
N ASN A 40 -13.94 0.77 -23.32
CA ASN A 40 -12.53 0.92 -22.97
C ASN A 40 -11.98 -0.31 -22.26
N ARG A 41 -12.75 -0.93 -21.35
CA ARG A 41 -12.34 -2.20 -20.71
C ARG A 41 -12.19 -3.32 -21.74
N LYS A 42 -13.16 -3.44 -22.67
CA LYS A 42 -13.11 -4.41 -23.75
C LYS A 42 -11.89 -4.20 -24.66
N ALA A 43 -11.63 -2.96 -25.07
CA ALA A 43 -10.49 -2.61 -25.89
C ALA A 43 -9.14 -2.87 -25.17
N PHE A 44 -9.04 -2.51 -23.89
CA PHE A 44 -7.87 -2.81 -23.07
C PHE A 44 -7.61 -4.32 -23.00
N LYS A 45 -8.63 -5.11 -22.66
CA LYS A 45 -8.51 -6.58 -22.56
C LYS A 45 -8.20 -7.27 -23.89
N ALA A 46 -8.58 -6.67 -25.02
CA ALA A 46 -8.28 -7.22 -26.34
C ALA A 46 -6.78 -7.14 -26.68
N ASN A 47 -6.11 -6.04 -26.29
CA ASN A 47 -4.67 -5.88 -26.42
C ASN A 47 -4.17 -4.80 -25.45
N GLU A 48 -3.69 -5.24 -24.28
CA GLU A 48 -3.32 -4.32 -23.20
C GLU A 48 -2.16 -3.40 -23.61
N ALA A 49 -1.09 -3.97 -24.16
CA ALA A 49 0.10 -3.21 -24.53
C ALA A 49 -0.20 -2.15 -25.60
N GLU A 50 -1.05 -2.46 -26.57
CA GLU A 50 -1.47 -1.50 -27.59
C GLU A 50 -2.36 -0.41 -26.99
N TYR A 51 -3.32 -0.77 -26.14
CA TYR A 51 -4.23 0.20 -25.51
C TYR A 51 -3.47 1.23 -24.65
N LEU A 52 -2.41 0.80 -23.97
CA LEU A 52 -1.58 1.66 -23.13
C LEU A 52 -0.82 2.74 -23.92
N LYS A 53 -0.52 2.53 -25.21
CA LYS A 53 0.17 3.53 -26.06
C LYS A 53 -0.61 4.84 -26.22
N ARG A 54 -1.91 4.84 -25.91
CA ARG A 54 -2.77 6.03 -25.91
C ARG A 54 -2.46 7.01 -24.77
N PHE A 55 -1.71 6.56 -23.76
CA PHE A 55 -1.39 7.33 -22.56
C PHE A 55 0.11 7.61 -22.52
N ASN A 56 0.48 8.79 -22.02
CA ASN A 56 1.88 9.17 -21.84
C ASN A 56 2.45 8.49 -20.59
N LEU A 57 2.76 7.20 -20.72
CA LEU A 57 3.34 6.36 -19.67
C LEU A 57 4.85 6.20 -19.89
N THR A 58 5.62 6.15 -18.81
CA THR A 58 7.01 5.70 -18.91
C THR A 58 7.07 4.18 -19.15
N PRO A 59 8.21 3.63 -19.60
CA PRO A 59 8.38 2.18 -19.74
C PRO A 59 8.09 1.43 -18.44
N GLU A 60 8.56 1.95 -17.30
CA GLU A 60 8.37 1.33 -15.98
C GLU A 60 6.91 1.37 -15.53
N GLN A 61 6.18 2.46 -15.85
CA GLN A 61 4.75 2.56 -15.55
C GLN A 61 3.95 1.56 -16.39
N THR A 62 4.29 1.43 -17.67
CA THR A 62 3.67 0.47 -18.59
C THR A 62 3.90 -0.95 -18.10
N GLU A 63 5.13 -1.30 -17.74
CA GLU A 63 5.49 -2.60 -17.18
C GLU A 63 4.72 -2.90 -15.88
N ALA A 64 4.64 -1.94 -14.95
CA ALA A 64 3.91 -2.12 -13.70
C ALA A 64 2.42 -2.41 -13.92
N ILE A 65 1.79 -1.74 -14.88
CA ILE A 65 0.39 -1.98 -15.25
C ILE A 65 0.21 -3.38 -15.85
N LEU A 66 1.05 -3.75 -16.82
CA LEU A 66 0.96 -5.04 -17.50
C LEU A 66 1.21 -6.21 -16.55
N LYS A 67 2.10 -6.04 -15.56
CA LYS A 67 2.39 -7.04 -14.52
C LYS A 67 1.42 -7.03 -13.34
N ARG A 68 0.47 -6.08 -13.31
CA ARG A 68 -0.42 -5.83 -12.15
C ARG A 68 0.36 -5.62 -10.85
N ASP A 69 1.51 -4.98 -10.92
CA ASP A 69 2.32 -4.64 -9.75
C ASP A 69 1.78 -3.34 -9.13
N TYR A 70 0.77 -3.47 -8.26
CA TYR A 70 0.12 -2.34 -7.62
C TYR A 70 1.07 -1.52 -6.75
N ASN A 71 1.98 -2.17 -6.02
CA ASN A 71 2.97 -1.45 -5.22
C ASN A 71 3.85 -0.58 -6.12
N ARG A 72 4.34 -1.14 -7.23
CA ARG A 72 5.13 -0.38 -8.19
C ARG A 72 4.33 0.73 -8.87
N MET A 73 3.05 0.51 -9.18
CA MET A 73 2.17 1.57 -9.69
C MET A 73 2.07 2.74 -8.71
N LEU A 74 1.90 2.49 -7.41
CA LEU A 74 1.82 3.54 -6.38
C LEU A 74 3.17 4.27 -6.19
N GLU A 75 4.28 3.53 -6.21
CA GLU A 75 5.64 4.10 -6.19
C GLU A 75 5.86 5.08 -7.35
N LEU A 76 5.33 4.74 -8.52
CA LEU A 76 5.43 5.52 -9.77
C LEU A 76 4.36 6.62 -9.90
N GLY A 77 3.67 6.96 -8.81
CA GLY A 77 2.71 8.07 -8.74
C GLY A 77 1.26 7.68 -9.00
N GLY A 78 0.96 6.40 -9.14
CA GLY A 78 -0.40 5.89 -9.13
C GLY A 78 -1.08 6.18 -7.79
N ASN A 79 -2.37 6.46 -7.82
CA ASN A 79 -3.19 6.55 -6.61
C ASN A 79 -4.09 5.32 -6.50
N ILE A 80 -4.28 4.80 -5.28
CA ILE A 80 -5.04 3.58 -5.06
C ILE A 80 -6.50 3.68 -5.55
N TYR A 81 -7.13 4.84 -5.43
CA TYR A 81 -8.51 5.02 -5.91
C TYR A 81 -8.61 4.99 -7.43
N PHE A 82 -7.55 5.36 -8.14
CA PHE A 82 -7.47 5.25 -9.59
C PHE A 82 -7.15 3.81 -9.99
N THR A 83 -6.06 3.26 -9.50
CA THR A 83 -5.60 1.89 -9.83
C THR A 83 -6.61 0.80 -9.45
N ALA A 84 -7.49 1.04 -8.48
CA ALA A 84 -8.61 0.15 -8.18
C ALA A 84 -9.55 -0.09 -9.37
N LYS A 85 -9.63 0.83 -10.36
CA LYS A 85 -10.42 0.61 -11.59
C LYS A 85 -9.82 -0.48 -12.48
N LEU A 86 -8.49 -0.63 -12.47
CA LEU A 86 -7.82 -1.76 -13.12
C LEU A 86 -8.18 -3.06 -12.41
N GLY A 87 -8.05 -3.10 -11.08
CA GLY A 87 -8.44 -4.28 -10.31
C GLY A 87 -9.91 -4.67 -10.48
N ALA A 88 -10.82 -3.69 -10.50
CA ALA A 88 -12.23 -3.92 -10.78
C ALA A 88 -12.47 -4.41 -12.22
N THR A 89 -11.69 -3.91 -13.19
CA THR A 89 -11.72 -4.40 -14.58
C THR A 89 -11.33 -5.88 -14.65
N ASP A 90 -10.40 -6.32 -13.81
CA ASP A 90 -9.99 -7.73 -13.66
C ASP A 90 -10.94 -8.55 -12.78
N GLY A 91 -11.98 -7.93 -12.20
CA GLY A 91 -12.97 -8.61 -11.36
C GLY A 91 -12.56 -8.78 -9.88
N HIS A 92 -11.54 -8.05 -9.43
CA HIS A 92 -11.05 -8.13 -8.06
C HIS A 92 -11.74 -7.13 -7.14
N SER A 93 -11.99 -7.56 -5.89
CA SER A 93 -12.46 -6.68 -4.82
C SER A 93 -11.32 -5.83 -4.28
N PHE A 94 -11.65 -4.75 -3.57
CA PHE A 94 -10.64 -3.91 -2.94
C PHE A 94 -9.83 -4.66 -1.86
N GLN A 95 -10.46 -5.58 -1.14
CA GLN A 95 -9.78 -6.45 -0.17
C GLN A 95 -8.74 -7.33 -0.87
N HIS A 96 -9.02 -7.81 -2.09
CA HIS A 96 -8.06 -8.58 -2.87
C HIS A 96 -6.83 -7.78 -3.25
N LEU A 97 -7.02 -6.54 -3.71
CA LEU A 97 -5.90 -5.65 -4.00
C LEU A 97 -5.05 -5.37 -2.75
N ALA A 98 -5.69 -5.16 -1.60
CA ALA A 98 -4.99 -4.96 -0.34
C ALA A 98 -4.16 -6.20 0.06
N ALA A 99 -4.73 -7.41 -0.07
CA ALA A 99 -4.01 -8.66 0.20
C ALA A 99 -2.77 -8.80 -0.70
N LEU A 100 -2.94 -8.60 -2.01
CA LEU A 100 -1.85 -8.63 -3.00
C LEU A 100 -0.71 -7.68 -2.64
N MET A 101 -1.03 -6.42 -2.29
CA MET A 101 -0.02 -5.41 -1.96
C MET A 101 0.75 -5.72 -0.67
N THR A 102 0.20 -6.54 0.22
CA THR A 102 0.94 -7.03 1.41
C THR A 102 1.80 -8.27 1.14
N GLY A 103 1.65 -8.91 -0.02
CA GLY A 103 2.25 -10.21 -0.30
C GLY A 103 1.60 -11.38 0.44
N SER A 104 0.42 -11.17 1.05
CA SER A 104 -0.34 -12.21 1.74
C SER A 104 -1.27 -12.94 0.77
N SER A 105 -1.65 -14.17 1.10
CA SER A 105 -2.78 -14.82 0.42
C SER A 105 -4.10 -14.12 0.77
N GLN A 106 -5.14 -14.29 -0.07
CA GLN A 106 -6.48 -13.76 0.22
C GLN A 106 -7.02 -14.24 1.58
N PRO A 107 -6.96 -15.56 1.90
CA PRO A 107 -7.48 -16.05 3.17
C PRO A 107 -6.69 -15.52 4.37
N ASP A 108 -5.36 -15.44 4.30
CA ASP A 108 -4.53 -14.95 5.41
C ASP A 108 -4.81 -13.47 5.69
N TYR A 109 -4.93 -12.66 4.64
CA TYR A 109 -5.30 -11.26 4.79
C TYR A 109 -6.69 -11.12 5.40
N ALA A 110 -7.67 -11.90 4.95
CA ALA A 110 -9.02 -11.88 5.51
C ALA A 110 -9.02 -12.31 6.99
N ALA A 111 -8.28 -13.36 7.35
CA ALA A 111 -8.14 -13.81 8.73
C ALA A 111 -7.51 -12.72 9.62
N MET A 112 -6.47 -12.04 9.13
CA MET A 112 -5.85 -10.90 9.81
C MET A 112 -6.84 -9.75 10.03
N MET A 113 -7.69 -9.44 9.04
CA MET A 113 -8.73 -8.43 9.19
C MET A 113 -9.79 -8.83 10.22
N LEU A 114 -10.19 -10.11 10.26
CA LEU A 114 -11.14 -10.64 11.25
C LEU A 114 -10.55 -10.68 12.66
N SER A 115 -9.23 -10.83 12.81
CA SER A 115 -8.54 -10.84 14.10
C SER A 115 -8.22 -9.43 14.65
N GLY A 116 -8.80 -8.37 14.06
CA GLY A 116 -8.62 -6.99 14.52
C GLY A 116 -7.68 -6.13 13.66
N GLY A 117 -7.20 -6.66 12.53
CA GLY A 117 -6.39 -5.91 11.58
C GLY A 117 -4.89 -5.86 11.91
N ARG A 118 -4.14 -5.12 11.07
CA ARG A 118 -2.68 -5.00 11.20
C ARG A 118 -2.33 -4.11 12.39
N SER A 119 -1.48 -4.62 13.28
CA SER A 119 -0.94 -3.88 14.43
C SER A 119 -0.18 -2.61 13.98
N VAL A 120 -0.37 -1.53 14.73
CA VAL A 120 0.33 -0.24 14.53
C VAL A 120 1.72 -0.24 15.16
N GLU A 121 1.98 -1.15 16.09
CA GLU A 121 3.25 -1.33 16.77
C GLU A 121 4.34 -1.65 15.73
N GLY A 122 5.40 -0.84 15.69
CA GLY A 122 6.47 -0.97 14.69
C GLY A 122 6.15 -0.40 13.30
N ASN A 123 4.93 0.09 13.05
CA ASN A 123 4.48 0.57 11.74
C ASN A 123 4.13 2.07 11.70
N ARG A 124 4.55 2.85 12.72
CA ARG A 124 4.24 4.28 12.82
C ARG A 124 5.31 5.18 12.21
N SER A 125 6.59 4.83 12.41
CA SER A 125 7.74 5.65 12.01
C SER A 125 8.92 4.74 11.69
N LYS A 126 9.60 5.01 10.57
CA LYS A 126 10.85 4.34 10.17
C LYS A 126 12.00 4.74 11.11
N SER A 127 12.06 6.03 11.46
CA SER A 127 13.08 6.57 12.35
C SER A 127 12.83 6.30 13.85
N GLY A 128 11.62 5.87 14.21
CA GLY A 128 11.20 5.67 15.59
C GLY A 128 10.79 6.96 16.32
N LYS A 129 10.60 8.05 15.58
CA LYS A 129 9.89 9.23 16.07
C LYS A 129 8.48 8.79 16.52
N ASP A 130 8.01 9.32 17.64
CA ASP A 130 6.72 8.97 18.24
C ASP A 130 6.56 7.53 18.76
N LYS A 131 7.67 6.84 19.10
CA LYS A 131 7.58 5.64 19.95
C LYS A 131 6.90 6.01 21.27
N PRO A 132 5.79 5.36 21.65
CA PRO A 132 5.23 5.57 22.98
C PRO A 132 6.31 5.22 24.00
N ALA A 133 6.55 6.12 24.95
CA ALA A 133 7.43 5.87 26.08
C ALA A 133 7.01 4.52 26.68
N THR A 134 7.92 3.55 26.62
CA THR A 134 7.66 2.14 26.96
C THR A 134 6.75 2.05 28.18
N SER A 135 5.57 1.43 28.06
CA SER A 135 4.80 1.03 29.23
C SER A 135 5.74 0.19 30.09
N LYS A 136 6.14 0.72 31.25
CA LYS A 136 7.05 0.06 32.18
C LYS A 136 6.58 -1.37 32.36
N SER A 137 7.34 -2.31 31.82
CA SER A 137 7.26 -3.72 32.18
C SER A 137 7.34 -3.76 33.71
N LYS A 138 6.23 -4.09 34.38
CA LYS A 138 6.24 -4.37 35.83
C LYS A 138 7.13 -5.60 36.02
N SER A 139 8.41 -5.38 36.32
CA SER A 139 9.23 -6.42 36.92
C SER A 139 8.60 -6.77 38.27
N LYS A 140 7.99 -7.94 38.36
CA LYS A 140 7.64 -8.55 39.64
C LYS A 140 8.95 -8.81 40.38
N SER A 141 9.39 -7.90 41.24
CA SER A 141 10.39 -8.22 42.25
C SER A 141 9.73 -9.15 43.27
N LYS A 142 10.15 -10.42 43.27
CA LYS A 142 9.87 -11.34 44.39
C LYS A 142 10.60 -10.79 45.61
N SER A 143 9.89 -10.20 46.55
CA SER A 143 10.44 -9.96 47.90
C SER A 143 10.52 -11.30 48.63
N LYS A 144 11.76 -11.72 48.94
CA LYS A 144 12.02 -12.76 49.93
C LYS A 144 11.62 -12.18 51.29
N SER A 145 10.55 -12.72 51.89
CA SER A 145 10.29 -12.51 53.32
C SER A 145 11.14 -13.49 54.12
N SER A 146 11.99 -12.91 54.95
CA SER A 146 12.90 -13.54 55.89
C SER A 146 12.16 -14.40 56.92
N ALA A 147 12.61 -15.64 57.07
CA ALA A 147 12.37 -16.46 58.23
C ALA A 147 12.94 -15.80 59.49
N LYS A 148 12.12 -15.67 60.56
CA LYS A 148 12.60 -15.81 61.94
C LYS A 148 11.49 -15.92 62.98
N ARG A 149 11.72 -16.84 63.93
CA ARG A 149 11.24 -16.94 65.32
C ARG A 149 9.85 -17.58 65.46
N LYS A 150 9.60 -18.47 66.43
CA LYS A 150 10.36 -18.95 67.58
C LYS A 150 9.71 -20.27 68.02
#